data_AF-A0A0R1QJF9-F1
#
_entry.id   AF-A0A0R1QJF9-F1
#
_cell.length_a   1.000
_cell.length_b   1.000
_cell.length_c   1.000
_cell.angle_alpha   90.00
_cell.angle_beta   90.00
_cell.angle_gamma   90.00
#
_symmetry.space_group_name_H-M   'P 1'
#
loop_
_entity.id
_entity.type
_entity.pdbx_description
1 polymer ?
#
loop_
_entity_poly.entity_id
_entity_poly.type
_entity_poly.pdbx_seq_one_letter_code
_entity_poly.pdbx_strand_id
1 'polypeptide(L)'
;MRELLNNLNRLNHIYDQLDLLDFRAHKNFPLTFNKEDSKKLLPQNKRLYFSYSYLNKEKTRLTNLVLNQVIDLKAPQFKNDSTVHPQLIDKALKLKNLDQTHRETNFNLPSRNRKINKLKHLISMIEDEQINPCRGYLNQIYVILLLNNLLPLDLRKEPYRAGELLHDSNFRTKLLQFDYDRYLYQEFRPENYLKFLVYSLIHRIPDYIRSYDAREIIPTAAECGFSSMAYEIVIDGVKECFVTFKGTETNVDQKIRSRSKRFEKSVLENYRDWDYNVNSILIGSNKENRQLYVARDFLRYLNEHVASQSLIYGIGHSLGGHFVQTLQLMDDCFDAGYTLNSAPINLKLIQTVKPELFSESIWNKLFQLTGDSDGTKFITPALNSEIKKLLPHDYSEIINEYFEQDMTQVFYELPFTIWIGQKWEYNLSNWKYPFKNHPRAFLSSSEIHAYQKFFEELFNYLSTSDNSRQVVKNGWSFISARTKILRNTIGDQKTAKYFFDYSNYLYQSGLFTDQPQMVSKKFIEQNNSLFRGSLREWPFLKSLNPDIFSLATYFHVIDGAKHFLNRTPRKL
;
A
#
# COMPACT_ATOMS: atom_id res chain seq x y z
N MET A 1 -38.01 0.22 -5.25
CA MET A 1 -36.74 0.10 -6.01
C MET A 1 -36.05 1.45 -6.22
N ARG A 2 -36.64 2.41 -6.96
CA ARG A 2 -36.02 3.72 -7.24
C ARG A 2 -35.52 4.45 -5.98
N GLU A 3 -36.32 4.50 -4.93
CA GLU A 3 -35.93 5.13 -3.66
C GLU A 3 -34.78 4.41 -2.96
N LEU A 4 -34.80 3.07 -2.94
CA LEU A 4 -33.72 2.25 -2.38
C LEU A 4 -32.39 2.56 -3.08
N LEU A 5 -32.38 2.55 -4.41
CA LEU A 5 -31.17 2.86 -5.20
C LEU A 5 -30.66 4.28 -4.96
N ASN A 6 -31.56 5.26 -4.87
CA ASN A 6 -31.19 6.63 -4.52
C ASN A 6 -30.51 6.68 -3.13
N ASN A 7 -31.06 5.99 -2.14
CA ASN A 7 -30.50 5.98 -0.79
C ASN A 7 -29.19 5.20 -0.70
N LEU A 8 -29.03 4.09 -1.43
CA LEU A 8 -27.77 3.36 -1.56
C LEU A 8 -26.69 4.25 -2.19
N ASN A 9 -27.01 5.00 -3.25
CA ASN A 9 -26.08 5.94 -3.90
C ASN A 9 -25.67 7.07 -2.95
N ARG A 10 -26.64 7.64 -2.23
CA ARG A 10 -26.37 8.65 -1.20
C ARG A 10 -25.49 8.10 -0.09
N LEU A 11 -25.72 6.87 0.35
CA LEU A 11 -24.90 6.22 1.37
C LEU A 11 -23.46 5.98 0.87
N ASN A 12 -23.29 5.52 -0.37
CA ASN A 12 -21.96 5.39 -0.99
C ASN A 12 -21.23 6.74 -1.01
N HIS A 13 -21.93 7.81 -1.40
CA HIS A 13 -21.35 9.15 -1.40
C HIS A 13 -20.94 9.62 0.00
N ILE A 14 -21.71 9.28 1.05
CA ILE A 14 -21.31 9.57 2.43
C ILE A 14 -20.01 8.86 2.81
N TYR A 15 -19.82 7.59 2.40
CA TYR A 15 -18.55 6.89 2.59
C TYR A 15 -17.39 7.57 1.87
N ASP A 16 -17.58 8.02 0.62
CA ASP A 16 -16.55 8.78 -0.11
C ASP A 16 -16.21 10.12 0.58
N GLN A 17 -17.20 10.78 1.17
CA GLN A 17 -16.97 12.00 1.95
C GLN A 17 -16.26 11.73 3.28
N LEU A 18 -16.50 10.58 3.93
CA LEU A 18 -15.79 10.18 5.14
C LEU A 18 -14.33 9.83 4.83
N ASP A 19 -14.04 9.10 3.74
CA ASP A 19 -12.67 8.86 3.26
C ASP A 19 -11.94 10.18 2.98
N LEU A 20 -12.59 11.10 2.28
CA LEU A 20 -12.01 12.42 2.01
C LEU A 20 -11.79 13.24 3.28
N LEU A 21 -12.66 13.07 4.28
CA LEU A 21 -12.49 13.72 5.58
C LEU A 21 -11.29 13.15 6.32
N ASP A 22 -11.09 11.83 6.27
CA ASP A 22 -9.93 11.16 6.84
C ASP A 22 -8.62 11.65 6.20
N PHE A 23 -8.60 11.71 4.87
CA PHE A 23 -7.47 12.27 4.12
C PHE A 23 -7.16 13.72 4.54
N ARG A 24 -8.20 14.56 4.71
CA ARG A 24 -8.05 15.94 5.18
C ARG A 24 -7.55 16.01 6.63
N ALA A 25 -7.96 15.08 7.49
CA ALA A 25 -7.50 15.01 8.86
C ALA A 25 -6.00 14.63 8.92
N HIS A 26 -5.61 13.58 8.20
CA HIS A 26 -4.20 13.17 8.03
C HIS A 26 -3.36 14.29 7.41
N LYS A 27 -3.86 14.99 6.40
CA LYS A 27 -3.14 16.13 5.81
C LYS A 27 -2.83 17.25 6.81
N ASN A 28 -3.69 17.48 7.80
CA ASN A 28 -3.45 18.51 8.83
C ASN A 28 -2.56 18.01 9.98
N PHE A 29 -2.26 16.71 10.01
CA PHE A 29 -1.48 16.08 11.06
C PHE A 29 -0.08 16.66 11.23
N PRO A 30 0.65 17.08 10.18
CA PRO A 30 1.94 17.75 10.35
C PRO A 30 1.91 19.06 11.16
N LEU A 31 0.78 19.76 11.20
CA LEU A 31 0.63 20.97 12.03
C LEU A 31 0.70 20.65 13.54
N THR A 32 0.71 19.38 13.92
CA THR A 32 0.86 18.92 15.30
C THR A 32 2.32 18.88 15.75
N PHE A 33 3.29 18.88 14.83
CA PHE A 33 4.71 18.65 15.14
C PHE A 33 5.45 19.87 15.68
N ASN A 34 4.96 21.10 15.43
CA ASN A 34 5.53 22.30 16.04
C ASN A 34 4.46 23.20 16.67
N LYS A 35 4.87 23.97 17.68
CA LYS A 35 3.96 24.80 18.49
C LYS A 35 3.38 25.98 17.70
N GLU A 36 4.12 26.53 16.75
CA GLU A 36 3.73 27.71 15.97
C GLU A 36 2.58 27.38 15.00
N ASP A 37 2.72 26.29 14.25
CA ASP A 37 1.73 25.81 13.29
C ASP A 37 0.48 25.25 13.97
N SER A 38 0.60 24.76 15.21
CA SER A 38 -0.53 24.28 16.00
C SER A 38 -1.60 25.36 16.26
N LYS A 39 -1.30 26.65 16.07
CA LYS A 39 -2.30 27.73 16.13
C LYS A 39 -3.36 27.59 15.03
N LYS A 40 -2.97 27.15 13.83
CA LYS A 40 -3.86 26.98 12.67
C LYS A 40 -4.79 25.76 12.80
N LEU A 41 -4.46 24.80 13.67
CA LEU A 41 -5.25 23.57 13.89
C LEU A 41 -6.63 23.81 14.53
N LEU A 42 -6.80 24.80 15.40
CA LEU A 42 -8.08 25.00 16.12
C LEU A 42 -9.29 25.20 15.18
N PRO A 43 -9.28 26.18 14.28
CA PRO A 43 -10.41 26.40 13.37
C PRO A 43 -10.60 25.23 12.40
N GLN A 44 -9.51 24.59 11.98
CA GLN A 44 -9.56 23.41 11.11
C GLN A 44 -10.23 22.23 11.80
N ASN A 45 -9.82 21.91 13.03
CA ASN A 45 -10.43 20.85 13.82
C ASN A 45 -11.93 21.07 14.01
N LYS A 46 -12.37 22.29 14.36
CA LYS A 46 -13.81 22.59 14.49
C LYS A 46 -14.60 22.26 13.22
N ARG A 47 -14.06 22.64 12.05
CA ARG A 47 -14.70 22.35 10.75
C ARG A 47 -14.72 20.85 10.46
N LEU A 48 -13.61 20.15 10.68
CA LEU A 48 -13.52 18.71 10.43
C LEU A 48 -14.48 17.92 11.35
N TYR A 49 -14.56 18.27 12.63
CA TYR A 49 -15.51 17.67 13.57
C TYR A 49 -16.96 17.93 13.20
N PHE A 50 -17.27 19.14 12.74
CA PHE A 50 -18.61 19.47 12.25
C PHE A 50 -18.96 18.61 11.02
N SER A 51 -18.04 18.49 10.05
CA SER A 51 -18.20 17.61 8.89
C SER A 51 -18.43 16.16 9.34
N TYR A 52 -17.62 15.64 10.25
CA TYR A 52 -17.78 14.28 10.77
C TYR A 52 -19.14 14.09 11.44
N SER A 53 -19.55 14.99 12.33
CA SER A 53 -20.83 14.88 13.04
C SER A 53 -22.03 14.86 12.08
N TYR A 54 -21.98 15.71 11.05
CA TYR A 54 -23.00 15.71 9.98
C TYR A 54 -22.99 14.39 9.19
N LEU A 55 -21.82 13.96 8.71
CA LEU A 55 -21.66 12.75 7.91
C LEU A 55 -22.08 11.50 8.68
N ASN A 56 -21.68 11.37 9.96
CA ASN A 56 -22.06 10.24 10.80
C ASN A 56 -23.58 10.20 11.03
N LYS A 57 -24.21 11.36 11.33
CA LYS A 57 -25.67 11.43 11.48
C LYS A 57 -26.40 11.01 10.20
N GLU A 58 -25.97 11.51 9.05
CA GLU A 58 -26.57 11.15 7.76
C GLU A 58 -26.31 9.69 7.38
N LYS A 59 -25.11 9.17 7.66
CA LYS A 59 -24.78 7.75 7.51
C LYS A 59 -25.75 6.89 8.29
N THR A 60 -25.89 7.09 9.61
CA THR A 60 -26.81 6.31 10.45
C THR A 60 -28.25 6.42 9.95
N ARG A 61 -28.70 7.62 9.56
CA ARG A 61 -30.05 7.83 9.03
C ARG A 61 -30.26 7.01 7.75
N LEU A 62 -29.32 7.07 6.81
CA LEU A 62 -29.38 6.35 5.53
C LEU A 62 -29.26 4.84 5.71
N THR A 63 -28.38 4.34 6.59
CA THR A 63 -28.25 2.91 6.88
C THR A 63 -29.56 2.32 7.41
N ASN A 64 -30.22 3.00 8.35
CA ASN A 64 -31.53 2.56 8.84
C ASN A 64 -32.61 2.60 7.76
N LEU A 65 -32.62 3.65 6.93
CA LEU A 65 -33.57 3.80 5.84
C LEU A 65 -33.39 2.69 4.79
N VAL A 66 -32.15 2.40 4.40
CA VAL A 66 -31.79 1.32 3.47
C VAL A 66 -32.25 -0.02 4.02
N LEU A 67 -31.98 -0.33 5.30
CA LEU A 67 -32.43 -1.58 5.90
C LEU A 67 -33.94 -1.74 5.83
N ASN A 68 -34.71 -0.72 6.24
CA ASN A 68 -36.17 -0.78 6.20
C ASN A 68 -36.67 -0.97 4.75
N GLN A 69 -36.11 -0.23 3.80
CA GLN A 69 -36.47 -0.35 2.38
C GLN A 69 -36.10 -1.70 1.78
N VAL A 70 -35.04 -2.35 2.24
CA VAL A 70 -34.66 -3.71 1.84
C VAL A 70 -35.64 -4.73 2.43
N ILE A 71 -36.01 -4.60 3.70
CA ILE A 71 -37.00 -5.49 4.35
C ILE A 71 -38.35 -5.40 3.64
N ASP A 72 -38.80 -4.18 3.32
CA ASP A 72 -40.09 -3.93 2.69
C ASP A 72 -40.08 -4.13 1.16
N LEU A 73 -38.93 -4.44 0.57
CA LEU A 73 -38.79 -4.59 -0.87
C LEU A 73 -39.65 -5.77 -1.36
N LYS A 74 -40.49 -5.51 -2.36
CA LYS A 74 -41.25 -6.53 -3.07
C LYS A 74 -40.76 -6.58 -4.52
N ALA A 75 -40.32 -7.75 -4.95
CA ALA A 75 -39.87 -8.00 -6.31
C ALA A 75 -40.32 -9.40 -6.78
N PRO A 76 -40.80 -9.57 -8.03
CA PRO A 76 -41.19 -10.88 -8.57
C PRO A 76 -40.08 -11.93 -8.46
N GLN A 77 -38.82 -11.51 -8.61
CA GLN A 77 -37.63 -12.35 -8.54
C GLN A 77 -37.51 -13.11 -7.21
N PHE A 78 -38.04 -12.55 -6.11
CA PHE A 78 -38.02 -13.21 -4.80
C PHE A 78 -38.94 -14.43 -4.72
N LYS A 79 -39.92 -14.54 -5.63
CA LYS A 79 -40.74 -15.75 -5.77
C LYS A 79 -40.02 -16.84 -6.55
N ASN A 80 -39.18 -16.44 -7.50
CA ASN A 80 -38.41 -17.37 -8.34
C ASN A 80 -37.21 -17.94 -7.58
N ASP A 81 -36.58 -17.12 -6.73
CA ASP A 81 -35.54 -17.54 -5.80
C ASP A 81 -35.79 -16.90 -4.43
N SER A 82 -36.24 -17.71 -3.48
CA SER A 82 -36.55 -17.28 -2.12
C SER A 82 -35.33 -16.89 -1.29
N THR A 83 -34.10 -17.13 -1.78
CA THR A 83 -32.86 -16.82 -1.06
C THR A 83 -32.37 -15.39 -1.28
N VAL A 84 -32.76 -14.75 -2.39
CA VAL A 84 -32.28 -13.41 -2.78
C VAL A 84 -32.67 -12.34 -1.76
N HIS A 85 -33.92 -12.34 -1.31
CA HIS A 85 -34.40 -11.33 -0.35
C HIS A 85 -33.75 -11.49 1.03
N PRO A 86 -33.67 -12.69 1.63
CA PRO A 86 -32.87 -12.94 2.83
C PRO A 86 -31.40 -12.50 2.70
N GLN A 87 -30.75 -12.75 1.55
CA GLN A 87 -29.37 -12.31 1.31
C GLN A 87 -29.24 -10.79 1.32
N LEU A 88 -30.16 -10.05 0.68
CA LEU A 88 -30.17 -8.59 0.73
C LEU A 88 -30.35 -8.09 2.18
N ILE A 89 -31.28 -8.69 2.92
CA ILE A 89 -31.52 -8.34 4.33
C ILE A 89 -30.28 -8.61 5.17
N ASP A 90 -29.59 -9.75 5.00
CA ASP A 90 -28.33 -10.05 5.69
C ASP A 90 -27.27 -8.97 5.48
N LYS A 91 -27.05 -8.52 4.23
CA LYS A 91 -26.05 -7.47 3.95
C LYS A 91 -26.46 -6.13 4.55
N ALA A 92 -27.74 -5.76 4.47
CA ALA A 92 -28.25 -4.54 5.09
C ALA A 92 -28.17 -4.58 6.62
N LEU A 93 -28.38 -5.74 7.24
CA LEU A 93 -28.19 -5.94 8.68
C LEU A 93 -26.71 -5.86 9.08
N LYS A 94 -25.80 -6.46 8.30
CA LYS A 94 -24.35 -6.35 8.54
C LYS A 94 -23.89 -4.89 8.49
N LEU A 95 -24.37 -4.10 7.52
CA LEU A 95 -24.14 -2.64 7.47
C LEU A 95 -24.64 -1.95 8.75
N LYS A 96 -25.87 -2.25 9.18
CA LYS A 96 -26.45 -1.66 10.39
C LYS A 96 -25.66 -2.01 11.64
N ASN A 97 -25.24 -3.27 11.76
CA ASN A 97 -24.52 -3.76 12.93
C ASN A 97 -23.17 -3.05 13.07
N LEU A 98 -22.42 -2.89 11.96
CA LEU A 98 -21.19 -2.09 11.94
C LEU A 98 -21.44 -0.64 12.38
N ASP A 99 -22.54 -0.04 11.88
CA ASP A 99 -22.97 1.32 12.29
C ASP A 99 -23.42 1.42 13.76
N GLN A 100 -23.71 0.30 14.44
CA GLN A 100 -24.08 0.31 15.86
C GLN A 100 -22.89 0.03 16.77
N THR A 101 -22.01 -0.90 16.38
CA THR A 101 -20.89 -1.36 17.22
C THR A 101 -19.82 -0.31 17.48
N HIS A 102 -19.62 0.68 16.60
CA HIS A 102 -18.64 1.77 16.82
C HIS A 102 -19.05 2.76 17.94
N ARG A 103 -20.24 2.62 18.52
CA ARG A 103 -20.72 3.49 19.61
C ARG A 103 -20.40 2.97 21.01
N GLU A 104 -19.86 1.74 21.11
CA GLU A 104 -19.58 1.08 22.40
C GLU A 104 -18.12 1.26 22.86
N THR A 105 -17.26 1.78 21.99
CA THR A 105 -15.85 2.09 22.23
C THR A 105 -15.70 3.46 22.88
N ASN A 106 -15.81 3.50 24.22
CA ASN A 106 -15.39 4.68 24.99
C ASN A 106 -13.88 4.90 24.85
N PHE A 107 -13.47 5.75 23.91
CA PHE A 107 -12.10 6.23 23.86
C PHE A 107 -11.84 7.07 25.12
N ASN A 108 -10.99 6.56 26.01
CA ASN A 108 -10.53 7.31 27.18
C ASN A 108 -9.89 8.63 26.71
N LEU A 109 -10.63 9.72 26.85
CA LEU A 109 -10.18 11.05 26.48
C LEU A 109 -8.97 11.42 27.36
N PRO A 110 -7.80 11.75 26.79
CA PRO A 110 -6.73 12.31 27.59
C PRO A 110 -7.21 13.63 28.21
N SER A 111 -7.06 13.75 29.54
CA SER A 111 -7.58 14.87 30.35
C SER A 111 -7.11 16.27 29.93
N ARG A 112 -6.05 16.36 29.12
CA ARG A 112 -5.56 17.62 28.55
C ARG A 112 -6.15 17.83 27.14
N ASN A 113 -6.99 18.86 27.04
CA ASN A 113 -7.67 19.37 25.84
C ASN A 113 -6.68 20.00 24.81
N ARG A 114 -5.62 19.29 24.42
CA ARG A 114 -4.64 19.73 23.43
C ARG A 114 -5.22 19.59 22.03
N LYS A 115 -5.00 20.58 21.17
CA LYS A 115 -5.48 20.62 19.77
C LYS A 115 -5.13 19.37 18.97
N ILE A 116 -3.93 18.84 19.23
CA ILE A 116 -3.40 17.61 18.63
C ILE A 116 -4.27 16.41 19.00
N ASN A 117 -4.64 16.28 20.28
CA ASN A 117 -5.48 15.19 20.76
C ASN A 117 -6.86 15.20 20.11
N LYS A 118 -7.39 16.39 19.75
CA LYS A 118 -8.64 16.49 18.98
C LYS A 118 -8.48 15.95 17.57
N LEU A 119 -7.40 16.29 16.86
CA LEU A 119 -7.21 15.76 15.50
C LEU A 119 -7.02 14.24 15.50
N LYS A 120 -6.21 13.72 16.42
CA LYS A 120 -6.02 12.27 16.63
C LYS A 120 -7.32 11.57 16.97
N HIS A 121 -8.11 12.16 17.87
CA HIS A 121 -9.39 11.61 18.24
C HIS A 121 -10.35 11.57 17.04
N LEU A 122 -10.39 12.62 16.23
CA LEU A 122 -11.17 12.62 14.99
C LEU A 122 -10.75 11.49 14.04
N ILE A 123 -9.45 11.33 13.77
CA ILE A 123 -8.94 10.25 12.92
C ILE A 123 -9.40 8.90 13.46
N SER A 124 -9.18 8.67 14.76
CA SER A 124 -9.63 7.44 15.42
C SER A 124 -11.15 7.23 15.36
N MET A 125 -11.95 8.29 15.43
CA MET A 125 -13.41 8.20 15.26
C MET A 125 -13.79 7.81 13.83
N ILE A 126 -13.06 8.31 12.83
CA ILE A 126 -13.31 7.98 11.41
C ILE A 126 -12.85 6.55 11.11
N GLU A 127 -11.70 6.11 11.62
CA GLU A 127 -11.21 4.73 11.51
C GLU A 127 -12.19 3.72 12.14
N ASP A 128 -12.78 4.07 13.29
CA ASP A 128 -13.77 3.23 13.98
C ASP A 128 -15.09 3.10 13.20
N GLU A 129 -15.34 3.97 12.20
CA GLU A 129 -16.49 3.81 11.30
C GLU A 129 -16.39 2.58 10.40
N GLN A 130 -15.20 1.96 10.30
CA GLN A 130 -14.94 0.79 9.46
C GLN A 130 -15.46 0.99 8.03
N ILE A 131 -15.06 2.09 7.39
CA ILE A 131 -15.58 2.53 6.09
C ILE A 131 -15.39 1.44 5.02
N ASN A 132 -14.23 0.78 4.97
CA ASN A 132 -13.97 -0.28 3.99
C ASN A 132 -14.93 -1.47 4.12
N PRO A 133 -15.11 -2.11 5.31
CA PRO A 133 -16.17 -3.09 5.52
C PRO A 133 -17.58 -2.59 5.17
N CYS A 134 -17.91 -1.34 5.53
CA CYS A 134 -19.20 -0.76 5.19
C CYS A 134 -19.39 -0.66 3.66
N ARG A 135 -18.41 -0.11 2.93
CA ARG A 135 -18.45 -0.03 1.47
C ARG A 135 -18.51 -1.43 0.84
N GLY A 136 -17.81 -2.41 1.41
CA GLY A 136 -17.86 -3.81 0.94
C GLY A 136 -19.26 -4.42 1.03
N TYR A 137 -19.97 -4.25 2.15
CA TYR A 137 -21.35 -4.75 2.24
C TYR A 137 -22.33 -3.94 1.37
N LEU A 138 -22.10 -2.65 1.20
CA LEU A 138 -22.89 -1.83 0.26
C LEU A 138 -22.71 -2.34 -1.20
N ASN A 139 -21.47 -2.62 -1.60
CA ASN A 139 -21.17 -3.22 -2.91
C ASN A 139 -21.81 -4.60 -3.06
N GLN A 140 -21.82 -5.43 -2.01
CA GLN A 140 -22.51 -6.72 -2.05
C GLN A 140 -24.02 -6.57 -2.30
N ILE A 141 -24.67 -5.55 -1.72
CA ILE A 141 -26.07 -5.24 -2.03
C ILE A 141 -26.22 -4.95 -3.54
N TYR A 142 -25.36 -4.09 -4.10
CA TYR A 142 -25.39 -3.80 -5.54
C TYR A 142 -25.14 -5.03 -6.41
N VAL A 143 -24.18 -5.88 -6.03
CA VAL A 143 -23.89 -7.14 -6.72
C VAL A 143 -25.12 -8.04 -6.72
N ILE A 144 -25.79 -8.23 -5.57
CA ILE A 144 -27.02 -9.03 -5.51
C ILE A 144 -28.11 -8.43 -6.40
N LEU A 145 -28.29 -7.10 -6.37
CA LEU A 145 -29.27 -6.42 -7.22
C LEU A 145 -28.96 -6.60 -8.71
N LEU A 146 -27.69 -6.52 -9.10
CA LEU A 146 -27.25 -6.70 -10.48
C LEU A 146 -27.46 -8.14 -10.97
N LEU A 147 -26.99 -9.13 -10.20
CA LEU A 147 -27.08 -10.56 -10.59
C LEU A 147 -28.52 -11.04 -10.74
N ASN A 148 -29.46 -10.42 -10.02
CA ASN A 148 -30.87 -10.79 -10.02
C ASN A 148 -31.74 -9.88 -10.90
N ASN A 149 -31.13 -9.06 -11.78
CA ASN A 149 -31.86 -8.14 -12.67
C ASN A 149 -32.82 -7.20 -11.93
N LEU A 150 -32.45 -6.79 -10.72
CA LEU A 150 -33.18 -5.82 -9.88
C LEU A 150 -32.60 -4.41 -10.01
N LEU A 151 -31.35 -4.30 -10.47
CA LEU A 151 -30.71 -3.04 -10.78
C LEU A 151 -31.16 -2.56 -12.18
N PRO A 152 -31.83 -1.40 -12.31
CA PRO A 152 -32.12 -0.82 -13.60
C PRO A 152 -30.80 -0.43 -14.28
N LEU A 153 -30.55 -1.01 -15.44
CA LEU A 153 -29.33 -0.76 -16.20
C LEU A 153 -29.54 0.42 -17.15
N ASP A 154 -28.66 1.41 -17.06
CA ASP A 154 -28.53 2.50 -18.02
C ASP A 154 -27.22 2.29 -18.77
N LEU A 155 -27.30 1.63 -19.93
CA LEU A 155 -26.13 1.26 -20.72
C LEU A 155 -25.78 2.41 -21.66
N ARG A 156 -24.52 2.85 -21.64
CA ARG A 156 -24.04 3.80 -22.65
C ARG A 156 -24.11 3.17 -24.05
N LYS A 157 -24.31 4.00 -25.07
CA LYS A 157 -24.45 3.55 -26.46
C LYS A 157 -23.11 3.28 -27.13
N GLU A 158 -22.10 4.04 -26.75
CA GLU A 158 -20.76 3.95 -27.30
C GLU A 158 -20.13 2.59 -26.94
N PRO A 159 -19.53 1.89 -27.91
CA PRO A 159 -18.86 0.63 -27.64
C PRO A 159 -17.61 0.83 -26.79
N TYR A 160 -17.26 -0.20 -26.03
CA TYR A 160 -16.02 -0.25 -25.28
C TYR A 160 -14.79 -0.13 -26.17
N ARG A 161 -13.79 0.61 -25.69
CA ARG A 161 -12.49 0.78 -26.34
C ARG A 161 -11.41 0.14 -25.49
N ALA A 162 -10.46 -0.53 -26.15
CA ALA A 162 -9.30 -1.09 -25.48
C ALA A 162 -8.57 -0.04 -24.64
N GLY A 163 -8.11 -0.41 -23.46
CA GLY A 163 -7.44 0.42 -22.48
C GLY A 163 -8.35 1.36 -21.68
N GLU A 164 -9.64 1.46 -21.98
CA GLU A 164 -10.54 2.41 -21.30
C GLU A 164 -10.61 2.17 -19.78
N LEU A 165 -10.68 0.92 -19.34
CA LEU A 165 -10.60 0.58 -17.91
C LEU A 165 -9.21 0.85 -17.31
N LEU A 166 -8.13 0.58 -18.05
CA LEU A 166 -6.76 0.86 -17.59
C LEU A 166 -6.51 2.36 -17.39
N HIS A 167 -7.12 3.21 -18.21
CA HIS A 167 -6.99 4.66 -18.10
C HIS A 167 -7.92 5.28 -17.04
N ASP A 168 -8.89 4.54 -16.51
CA ASP A 168 -9.76 5.01 -15.42
C ASP A 168 -9.07 4.83 -14.04
N SER A 169 -8.82 5.95 -13.36
CA SER A 169 -8.15 5.94 -12.04
C SER A 169 -8.98 5.25 -10.95
N ASN A 170 -10.30 5.31 -11.02
CA ASN A 170 -11.18 4.64 -10.06
C ASN A 170 -11.17 3.13 -10.28
N PHE A 171 -11.14 2.66 -11.53
CA PHE A 171 -11.02 1.23 -11.83
C PHE A 171 -9.73 0.68 -11.26
N ARG A 172 -8.59 1.29 -11.60
CA ARG A 172 -7.25 0.84 -11.13
C ARG A 172 -7.17 0.77 -9.61
N THR A 173 -7.60 1.83 -8.91
CA THR A 173 -7.53 1.90 -7.44
C THR A 173 -8.52 0.94 -6.78
N LYS A 174 -9.75 0.82 -7.29
CA LYS A 174 -10.73 -0.14 -6.76
C LYS A 174 -10.36 -1.59 -7.04
N LEU A 175 -9.68 -1.87 -8.15
CA LEU A 175 -9.17 -3.19 -8.48
C LEU A 175 -8.01 -3.57 -7.55
N LEU A 176 -7.04 -2.68 -7.35
CA LEU A 176 -5.97 -2.85 -6.36
C LEU A 176 -6.53 -3.07 -4.95
N GLN A 177 -7.49 -2.25 -4.54
CA GLN A 177 -8.13 -2.36 -3.22
C GLN A 177 -8.90 -3.68 -3.07
N PHE A 178 -9.55 -4.15 -4.14
CA PHE A 178 -10.33 -5.37 -4.11
C PHE A 178 -9.50 -6.60 -3.73
N ASP A 179 -8.22 -6.67 -4.13
CA ASP A 179 -7.34 -7.78 -3.75
C ASP A 179 -7.13 -7.90 -2.23
N TYR A 180 -7.12 -6.77 -1.52
CA TYR A 180 -7.07 -6.71 -0.06
C TYR A 180 -8.44 -7.00 0.58
N ASP A 181 -9.52 -6.62 -0.10
CA ASP A 181 -10.90 -6.75 0.38
C ASP A 181 -11.60 -8.05 -0.03
N ARG A 182 -10.94 -8.97 -0.76
CA ARG A 182 -11.54 -10.24 -1.23
C ARG A 182 -12.21 -11.06 -0.12
N TYR A 183 -11.72 -10.96 1.12
CA TYR A 183 -12.32 -11.65 2.28
C TYR A 183 -13.79 -11.25 2.54
N LEU A 184 -14.20 -10.04 2.12
CA LEU A 184 -15.59 -9.57 2.20
C LEU A 184 -16.49 -10.28 1.18
N TYR A 185 -15.94 -10.78 0.08
CA TYR A 185 -16.69 -11.33 -1.04
C TYR A 185 -16.63 -12.86 -1.12
N GLN A 186 -16.23 -13.57 -0.06
CA GLN A 186 -16.14 -15.05 -0.04
C GLN A 186 -17.47 -15.77 -0.39
N GLU A 187 -18.61 -15.11 -0.19
CA GLU A 187 -19.94 -15.63 -0.57
C GLU A 187 -20.27 -15.41 -2.06
N PHE A 188 -19.41 -14.69 -2.77
CA PHE A 188 -19.54 -14.38 -4.20
C PHE A 188 -18.29 -14.87 -4.94
N ARG A 189 -18.43 -15.04 -6.25
CA ARG A 189 -17.24 -15.17 -7.09
C ARG A 189 -16.64 -13.79 -7.35
N PRO A 190 -15.31 -13.63 -7.46
CA PRO A 190 -14.68 -12.34 -7.79
C PRO A 190 -15.29 -11.64 -9.01
N GLU A 191 -15.67 -12.43 -10.02
CA GLU A 191 -16.33 -12.01 -11.26
C GLU A 191 -17.62 -11.22 -11.00
N ASN A 192 -18.36 -11.57 -9.95
CA ASN A 192 -19.62 -10.89 -9.61
C ASN A 192 -19.38 -9.45 -9.20
N TYR A 193 -18.34 -9.20 -8.40
CA TYR A 193 -17.94 -7.85 -8.02
C TYR A 193 -17.40 -7.08 -9.22
N LEU A 194 -16.55 -7.71 -10.04
CA LEU A 194 -15.98 -7.07 -11.23
C LEU A 194 -17.06 -6.67 -12.24
N LYS A 195 -18.09 -7.50 -12.44
CA LYS A 195 -19.23 -7.16 -13.30
C LYS A 195 -19.91 -5.87 -12.82
N PHE A 196 -20.12 -5.74 -11.52
CA PHE A 196 -20.67 -4.53 -10.92
C PHE A 196 -19.70 -3.34 -11.05
N LEU A 197 -18.41 -3.54 -10.75
CA LEU A 197 -17.40 -2.50 -10.83
C LEU A 197 -17.32 -1.90 -12.24
N VAL A 198 -17.19 -2.74 -13.27
CA VAL A 198 -17.14 -2.31 -14.68
C VAL A 198 -18.41 -1.54 -15.05
N TYR A 199 -19.59 -2.09 -14.74
CA TYR A 199 -20.85 -1.40 -15.01
C TYR A 199 -20.93 -0.03 -14.33
N SER A 200 -20.52 0.05 -13.06
CA SER A 200 -20.59 1.28 -12.27
C SER A 200 -19.69 2.41 -12.77
N LEU A 201 -18.67 2.09 -13.57
CA LEU A 201 -17.68 3.05 -14.06
C LEU A 201 -17.93 3.43 -15.53
N ILE A 202 -18.15 2.45 -16.40
CA ILE A 202 -18.23 2.68 -17.85
C ILE A 202 -19.64 2.45 -18.42
N HIS A 203 -20.62 2.08 -17.59
CA HIS A 203 -21.99 1.84 -18.02
C HIS A 203 -22.11 0.81 -19.17
N ARG A 204 -21.25 -0.21 -19.16
CA ARG A 204 -21.31 -1.40 -20.02
C ARG A 204 -21.29 -2.65 -19.15
N ILE A 205 -21.85 -3.73 -19.65
CA ILE A 205 -21.85 -5.02 -18.96
C ILE A 205 -20.82 -5.91 -19.65
N PRO A 206 -19.86 -6.49 -18.92
CA PRO A 206 -18.99 -7.52 -19.46
C PRO A 206 -19.77 -8.71 -19.99
N ASP A 207 -19.41 -9.14 -21.19
CA ASP A 207 -19.90 -10.36 -21.81
C ASP A 207 -19.37 -11.59 -21.06
N TYR A 208 -18.13 -11.48 -20.58
CA TYR A 208 -17.43 -12.54 -19.88
C TYR A 208 -16.41 -11.97 -18.89
N ILE A 209 -16.28 -12.61 -17.74
CA ILE A 209 -15.19 -12.37 -16.80
C ILE A 209 -14.72 -13.73 -16.28
N ARG A 210 -13.40 -13.92 -16.17
CA ARG A 210 -12.78 -15.06 -15.50
C ARG A 210 -11.59 -14.62 -14.66
N SER A 211 -11.53 -15.13 -13.43
CA SER A 211 -10.42 -14.89 -12.53
C SER A 211 -9.45 -16.08 -12.45
N TYR A 212 -8.18 -15.77 -12.19
CA TYR A 212 -7.10 -16.72 -11.99
C TYR A 212 -6.34 -16.32 -10.72
N ASP A 213 -6.25 -17.21 -9.72
CA ASP A 213 -5.48 -16.97 -8.49
C ASP A 213 -4.14 -17.69 -8.55
N ALA A 214 -3.05 -16.93 -8.42
CA ALA A 214 -1.69 -17.48 -8.46
C ALA A 214 -1.46 -18.54 -7.37
N ARG A 215 -2.12 -18.46 -6.21
CA ARG A 215 -1.99 -19.43 -5.12
C ARG A 215 -2.77 -20.72 -5.35
N GLU A 216 -3.77 -20.69 -6.23
CA GLU A 216 -4.48 -21.90 -6.67
C GLU A 216 -3.73 -22.59 -7.82
N ILE A 217 -3.08 -21.81 -8.68
CA ILE A 217 -2.38 -22.31 -9.87
C ILE A 217 -0.95 -22.78 -9.54
N ILE A 218 -0.26 -22.07 -8.63
CA ILE A 218 1.13 -22.36 -8.25
C ILE A 218 1.20 -22.63 -6.75
N PRO A 219 1.27 -23.91 -6.32
CA PRO A 219 1.25 -24.28 -4.90
C PRO A 219 2.32 -23.60 -4.04
N THR A 220 3.50 -23.32 -4.62
CA THR A 220 4.63 -22.69 -3.92
C THR A 220 4.44 -21.18 -3.69
N ALA A 221 3.44 -20.55 -4.31
CA ALA A 221 3.16 -19.12 -4.13
C ALA A 221 2.83 -18.77 -2.67
N ALA A 222 2.03 -19.59 -1.99
CA ALA A 222 1.67 -19.37 -0.60
C ALA A 222 2.88 -19.52 0.36
N GLU A 223 3.84 -20.37 0.00
CA GLU A 223 5.03 -20.64 0.81
C GLU A 223 6.00 -19.46 0.81
N CYS A 224 6.23 -18.83 -0.35
CA CYS A 224 7.10 -17.67 -0.47
C CYS A 224 6.40 -16.33 -0.18
N GLY A 225 5.08 -16.34 0.04
CA GLY A 225 4.28 -15.14 0.33
C GLY A 225 3.64 -14.49 -0.90
N PHE A 226 4.03 -14.88 -2.11
CA PHE A 226 3.52 -14.32 -3.36
C PHE A 226 1.98 -14.37 -3.46
N SER A 227 1.39 -13.28 -3.92
CA SER A 227 -0.05 -13.13 -4.13
C SER A 227 -0.31 -12.29 -5.36
N SER A 228 -1.03 -12.86 -6.32
CA SER A 228 -1.44 -12.18 -7.54
C SER A 228 -2.75 -12.77 -8.05
N MET A 229 -3.56 -11.91 -8.67
CA MET A 229 -4.79 -12.29 -9.36
C MET A 229 -4.71 -11.82 -10.80
N ALA A 230 -5.27 -12.59 -11.73
CA ALA A 230 -5.52 -12.09 -13.08
C ALA A 230 -7.01 -12.14 -13.39
N TYR A 231 -7.50 -11.14 -14.10
CA TYR A 231 -8.91 -10.99 -14.46
C TYR A 231 -9.03 -10.80 -15.97
N GLU A 232 -9.44 -11.85 -16.68
CA GLU A 232 -9.79 -11.80 -18.09
C GLU A 232 -11.21 -11.24 -18.23
N ILE A 233 -11.37 -10.13 -18.92
CA ILE A 233 -12.62 -9.39 -19.10
C ILE A 233 -12.87 -9.22 -20.61
N VAL A 234 -14.09 -9.54 -21.04
CA VAL A 234 -14.54 -9.31 -22.42
C VAL A 234 -15.71 -8.34 -22.41
N ILE A 235 -15.60 -7.26 -23.18
CA ILE A 235 -16.64 -6.23 -23.32
C ILE A 235 -16.73 -5.84 -24.79
N ASP A 236 -17.89 -6.03 -25.40
CA ASP A 236 -18.15 -5.66 -26.79
C ASP A 236 -17.16 -6.32 -27.77
N GLY A 237 -16.70 -7.54 -27.45
CA GLY A 237 -15.71 -8.30 -28.22
C GLY A 237 -14.24 -7.92 -27.98
N VAL A 238 -13.96 -6.85 -27.22
CA VAL A 238 -12.60 -6.50 -26.78
C VAL A 238 -12.21 -7.39 -25.60
N LYS A 239 -11.03 -8.02 -25.65
CA LYS A 239 -10.54 -8.93 -24.62
C LYS A 239 -9.32 -8.34 -23.92
N GLU A 240 -9.39 -8.22 -22.60
CA GLU A 240 -8.32 -7.64 -21.78
C GLU A 240 -8.11 -8.51 -20.55
N CYS A 241 -6.86 -8.63 -20.09
CA CYS A 241 -6.49 -9.36 -18.90
C CYS A 241 -5.75 -8.43 -17.94
N PHE A 242 -6.32 -8.18 -16.77
CA PHE A 242 -5.72 -7.33 -15.74
C PHE A 242 -5.01 -8.21 -14.72
N VAL A 243 -3.68 -8.22 -14.75
CA VAL A 243 -2.82 -8.95 -13.80
C VAL A 243 -2.46 -8.02 -12.66
N THR A 244 -2.95 -8.34 -11.48
CA THR A 244 -2.78 -7.55 -10.25
C THR A 244 -1.77 -8.20 -9.34
N PHE A 245 -0.78 -7.43 -8.88
CA PHE A 245 0.23 -7.86 -7.94
C PHE A 245 0.02 -7.16 -6.61
N LYS A 246 -0.09 -7.95 -5.54
CA LYS A 246 -0.32 -7.42 -4.20
C LYS A 246 0.96 -6.80 -3.62
N GLY A 247 0.82 -5.68 -2.93
CA GLY A 247 1.89 -5.06 -2.15
C GLY A 247 2.06 -5.69 -0.77
N THR A 248 3.01 -5.14 0.01
CA THR A 248 3.28 -5.55 1.40
C THR A 248 2.26 -4.93 2.35
N GLU A 249 0.99 -5.30 2.22
CA GLU A 249 -0.03 -4.99 3.22
C GLU A 249 -0.77 -6.25 3.65
N THR A 250 -1.04 -6.33 4.94
CA THR A 250 -1.58 -7.56 5.50
C THR A 250 -3.07 -7.71 5.21
N ASN A 251 -3.50 -8.91 4.81
CA ASN A 251 -4.91 -9.30 4.89
C ASN A 251 -5.29 -9.47 6.37
N VAL A 252 -5.70 -8.37 7.02
CA VAL A 252 -6.31 -8.48 8.35
C VAL A 252 -7.73 -8.99 8.16
N ASP A 253 -7.91 -10.30 8.17
CA ASP A 253 -9.24 -10.90 8.19
C ASP A 253 -9.96 -10.51 9.48
N GLN A 254 -10.83 -9.51 9.39
CA GLN A 254 -11.63 -8.97 10.48
C GLN A 254 -12.61 -10.02 11.06
N LYS A 255 -12.86 -11.14 10.36
CA LYS A 255 -13.67 -12.26 10.87
C LYS A 255 -12.94 -13.06 11.95
N ILE A 256 -11.61 -13.02 11.99
CA ILE A 256 -10.83 -13.66 13.06
C ILE A 256 -11.03 -12.85 14.34
N ARG A 257 -11.93 -13.34 15.20
CA ARG A 257 -12.27 -12.68 16.48
C ARG A 257 -11.03 -12.45 17.37
N SER A 258 -10.06 -13.36 17.33
CA SER A 258 -8.84 -13.24 18.13
C SER A 258 -7.87 -12.20 17.55
N ARG A 259 -7.67 -11.12 18.29
CA ARG A 259 -6.65 -10.09 17.99
C ARG A 259 -5.23 -10.68 17.93
N SER A 260 -4.91 -11.68 18.76
CA SER A 260 -3.59 -12.31 18.76
C SER A 260 -3.36 -13.17 17.51
N LYS A 261 -4.37 -13.93 17.05
CA LYS A 261 -4.26 -14.73 15.82
C LYS A 261 -4.17 -13.85 14.56
N ARG A 262 -4.90 -12.72 14.53
CA ARG A 262 -4.77 -11.71 13.47
C ARG A 262 -3.35 -11.13 13.41
N PHE A 263 -2.80 -10.80 14.57
CA PHE A 263 -1.43 -10.32 14.69
C PHE A 263 -0.40 -11.37 14.27
N GLU A 264 -0.54 -12.63 14.70
CA GLU A 264 0.37 -13.72 14.34
C GLU A 264 0.43 -13.96 12.83
N LYS A 265 -0.72 -14.06 12.16
CA LYS A 265 -0.78 -14.21 10.69
C LYS A 265 -0.16 -13.00 9.98
N SER A 266 -0.42 -11.80 10.50
CA SER A 266 0.10 -10.57 9.93
C SER A 266 1.62 -10.47 9.97
N VAL A 267 2.23 -10.85 11.09
CA VAL A 267 3.68 -10.80 11.26
C VAL A 267 4.40 -11.72 10.27
N LEU A 268 3.89 -12.93 10.02
CA LEU A 268 4.56 -13.89 9.13
C LEU A 268 4.45 -13.49 7.65
N GLU A 269 3.26 -13.06 7.21
CA GLU A 269 3.04 -12.58 5.84
C GLU A 269 3.90 -11.34 5.56
N ASN A 270 3.85 -10.34 6.45
CA ASN A 270 4.68 -9.15 6.33
C ASN A 270 6.18 -9.49 6.37
N TYR A 271 6.62 -10.45 7.20
CA TYR A 271 8.02 -10.86 7.24
C TYR A 271 8.49 -11.40 5.89
N ARG A 272 7.73 -12.28 5.24
CA ARG A 272 8.10 -12.86 3.94
C ARG A 272 8.20 -11.80 2.84
N ASP A 273 7.25 -10.88 2.81
CA ASP A 273 7.29 -9.77 1.86
C ASP A 273 8.47 -8.83 2.13
N TRP A 274 8.78 -8.55 3.39
CA TRP A 274 9.95 -7.75 3.76
C TRP A 274 11.27 -8.48 3.50
N ASP A 275 11.30 -9.80 3.61
CA ASP A 275 12.47 -10.63 3.28
C ASP A 275 12.78 -10.53 1.78
N TYR A 276 11.76 -10.60 0.92
CA TYR A 276 11.92 -10.32 -0.50
C TYR A 276 12.32 -8.85 -0.76
N ASN A 277 11.64 -7.86 -0.17
CA ASN A 277 11.99 -6.45 -0.36
C ASN A 277 13.45 -6.17 0.02
N VAL A 278 13.93 -6.75 1.13
CA VAL A 278 15.33 -6.56 1.57
C VAL A 278 16.29 -7.30 0.66
N ASN A 279 16.10 -8.60 0.44
CA ASN A 279 17.06 -9.37 -0.35
C ASN A 279 17.06 -8.94 -1.82
N SER A 280 15.90 -8.83 -2.44
CA SER A 280 15.77 -8.62 -3.89
C SER A 280 15.81 -7.14 -4.29
N ILE A 281 15.21 -6.24 -3.51
CA ILE A 281 15.13 -4.80 -3.86
C ILE A 281 16.25 -3.99 -3.18
N LEU A 282 16.43 -4.10 -1.87
CA LEU A 282 17.43 -3.32 -1.13
C LEU A 282 18.87 -3.77 -1.46
N ILE A 283 19.10 -5.08 -1.56
CA ILE A 283 20.44 -5.66 -1.70
C ILE A 283 20.72 -6.11 -3.15
N GLY A 284 19.71 -6.68 -3.82
CA GLY A 284 19.89 -7.37 -5.10
C GLY A 284 20.57 -8.73 -4.97
N SER A 285 20.35 -9.40 -3.83
CA SER A 285 20.82 -10.73 -3.51
C SER A 285 19.96 -11.81 -4.19
N ASN A 286 20.52 -13.00 -4.37
CA ASN A 286 19.83 -14.17 -4.91
C ASN A 286 19.27 -15.12 -3.85
N LYS A 287 19.42 -14.78 -2.57
CA LYS A 287 19.06 -15.66 -1.45
C LYS A 287 17.55 -15.93 -1.36
N GLU A 288 16.70 -14.98 -1.80
CA GLU A 288 15.24 -15.11 -1.73
C GLU A 288 14.56 -14.54 -2.98
N ASN A 289 14.71 -15.24 -4.12
CA ASN A 289 14.10 -14.84 -5.40
C ASN A 289 12.84 -15.63 -5.73
N ARG A 290 12.32 -16.45 -4.81
CA ARG A 290 11.24 -17.39 -5.08
C ARG A 290 9.96 -16.68 -5.51
N GLN A 291 9.63 -15.53 -4.91
CA GLN A 291 8.46 -14.77 -5.34
C GLN A 291 8.56 -14.34 -6.82
N LEU A 292 9.75 -13.92 -7.29
CA LEU A 292 9.95 -13.55 -8.69
C LEU A 292 9.81 -14.74 -9.64
N TYR A 293 10.36 -15.91 -9.30
CA TYR A 293 10.19 -17.11 -10.12
C TYR A 293 8.72 -17.55 -10.20
N VAL A 294 8.02 -17.56 -9.06
CA VAL A 294 6.57 -17.84 -9.03
C VAL A 294 5.78 -16.84 -9.87
N ALA A 295 6.14 -15.56 -9.83
CA ALA A 295 5.49 -14.54 -10.64
C ALA A 295 5.67 -14.79 -12.15
N ARG A 296 6.88 -15.20 -12.58
CA ARG A 296 7.16 -15.56 -13.97
C ARG A 296 6.41 -16.81 -14.41
N ASP A 297 6.34 -17.82 -13.55
CA ASP A 297 5.58 -19.03 -13.83
C ASP A 297 4.07 -18.74 -13.95
N PHE A 298 3.56 -17.79 -13.15
CA PHE A 298 2.17 -17.36 -13.24
C PHE A 298 1.89 -16.65 -14.56
N LEU A 299 2.77 -15.74 -14.99
CA LEU A 299 2.64 -15.09 -16.29
C LEU A 299 2.75 -16.07 -17.46
N ARG A 300 3.62 -17.08 -17.37
CA ARG A 300 3.70 -18.14 -18.39
C ARG A 300 2.40 -18.92 -18.48
N TYR A 301 1.84 -19.31 -17.33
CA TYR A 301 0.53 -19.96 -17.28
C TYR A 301 -0.54 -19.09 -17.93
N LEU A 302 -0.59 -17.79 -17.62
CA LEU A 302 -1.54 -16.87 -18.22
C LEU A 302 -1.35 -16.76 -19.73
N ASN A 303 -0.12 -16.66 -20.22
CA ASN A 303 0.16 -16.60 -21.66
C ASN A 303 -0.30 -17.87 -22.40
N GLU A 304 -0.30 -19.03 -21.73
CA GLU A 304 -0.76 -20.30 -22.30
C GLU A 304 -2.30 -20.48 -22.23
N HIS A 305 -2.97 -19.86 -21.25
CA HIS A 305 -4.38 -20.15 -20.92
C HIS A 305 -5.35 -18.99 -21.11
N VAL A 306 -4.86 -17.77 -21.23
CA VAL A 306 -5.65 -16.59 -21.62
C VAL A 306 -5.74 -16.56 -23.14
N ALA A 307 -6.83 -16.04 -23.70
CA ALA A 307 -7.00 -16.01 -25.15
C ALA A 307 -5.83 -15.29 -25.84
N SER A 308 -5.31 -15.86 -26.93
CA SER A 308 -4.14 -15.37 -27.68
C SER A 308 -4.31 -14.00 -28.35
N GLN A 309 -5.44 -13.32 -28.12
CA GLN A 309 -5.79 -12.00 -28.63
C GLN A 309 -6.13 -11.02 -27.50
N SER A 310 -5.95 -11.43 -26.24
CA SER A 310 -6.20 -10.57 -25.09
C SER A 310 -5.03 -9.62 -24.88
N LEU A 311 -5.32 -8.34 -24.66
CA LEU A 311 -4.32 -7.39 -24.17
C LEU A 311 -4.07 -7.66 -22.68
N ILE A 312 -2.82 -7.77 -22.26
CA ILE A 312 -2.43 -8.08 -20.88
C ILE A 312 -1.87 -6.82 -20.22
N TYR A 313 -2.46 -6.44 -19.08
CA TYR A 313 -2.09 -5.26 -18.33
C TYR A 313 -1.59 -5.60 -16.94
N GLY A 314 -0.40 -5.10 -16.59
CA GLY A 314 0.17 -5.24 -15.25
C GLY A 314 -0.29 -4.11 -14.32
N ILE A 315 -0.86 -4.43 -13.16
CA ILE A 315 -1.32 -3.45 -12.15
C ILE A 315 -0.68 -3.80 -10.81
N GLY A 316 -0.03 -2.83 -10.16
CA GLY A 316 0.66 -3.09 -8.90
C GLY A 316 0.77 -1.90 -7.96
N HIS A 317 0.80 -2.16 -6.66
CA HIS A 317 1.06 -1.17 -5.62
C HIS A 317 2.25 -1.60 -4.75
N SER A 318 3.12 -0.67 -4.37
CA SER A 318 4.28 -0.96 -3.49
C SER A 318 5.16 -2.08 -4.07
N LEU A 319 5.32 -3.21 -3.36
CA LEU A 319 5.98 -4.42 -3.85
C LEU A 319 5.34 -4.97 -5.14
N GLY A 320 4.01 -4.88 -5.29
CA GLY A 320 3.31 -5.26 -6.52
C GLY A 320 3.75 -4.43 -7.73
N GLY A 321 4.01 -3.13 -7.52
CA GLY A 321 4.55 -2.25 -8.55
C GLY A 321 5.99 -2.60 -8.95
N HIS A 322 6.78 -3.16 -8.03
CA HIS A 322 8.10 -3.72 -8.35
C HIS A 322 7.97 -4.93 -9.28
N PHE A 323 7.01 -5.83 -9.04
CA PHE A 323 6.79 -6.99 -9.92
C PHE A 323 6.38 -6.56 -11.34
N VAL A 324 5.45 -5.60 -11.49
CA VAL A 324 5.06 -5.09 -12.82
C VAL A 324 6.29 -4.60 -13.59
N GLN A 325 7.09 -3.72 -13.00
CA GLN A 325 8.28 -3.16 -13.66
C GLN A 325 9.35 -4.23 -13.93
N THR A 326 9.59 -5.12 -12.98
CA THR A 326 10.64 -6.14 -13.06
C THR A 326 10.31 -7.20 -14.11
N LEU A 327 9.08 -7.69 -14.13
CA LEU A 327 8.61 -8.67 -15.10
C LEU A 327 8.55 -8.08 -16.49
N GLN A 328 8.11 -6.82 -16.63
CA GLN A 328 8.17 -6.13 -17.92
C GLN A 328 9.60 -5.99 -18.44
N LEU A 329 10.56 -5.54 -17.60
CA LEU A 329 11.96 -5.41 -18.03
C LEU A 329 12.55 -6.76 -18.46
N MET A 330 12.22 -7.82 -17.73
CA MET A 330 12.78 -9.14 -17.98
C MET A 330 12.14 -9.79 -19.19
N ASP A 331 10.81 -9.89 -19.23
CA ASP A 331 10.08 -10.79 -20.10
C ASP A 331 9.09 -10.09 -21.05
N ASP A 332 9.02 -8.75 -21.02
CA ASP A 332 8.16 -7.92 -21.90
C ASP A 332 6.71 -8.43 -22.00
N CYS A 333 6.14 -8.75 -20.83
CA CYS A 333 4.95 -9.58 -20.70
C CYS A 333 3.61 -8.82 -20.67
N PHE A 334 3.64 -7.48 -20.62
CA PHE A 334 2.44 -6.64 -20.60
C PHE A 334 2.42 -5.71 -21.81
N ASP A 335 1.22 -5.54 -22.39
CA ASP A 335 0.95 -4.55 -23.43
C ASP A 335 0.99 -3.12 -22.86
N ALA A 336 0.59 -2.97 -21.59
CA ALA A 336 0.67 -1.72 -20.84
C ALA A 336 0.63 -2.00 -19.33
N GLY A 337 0.93 -1.00 -18.50
CA GLY A 337 0.96 -1.22 -17.07
C GLY A 337 0.78 0.03 -16.22
N TYR A 338 0.36 -0.21 -14.99
CA TYR A 338 0.13 0.80 -13.98
C TYR A 338 0.76 0.41 -12.65
N THR A 339 1.49 1.34 -12.06
CA THR A 339 1.98 1.17 -10.69
C THR A 339 1.64 2.39 -9.82
N LEU A 340 1.36 2.13 -8.54
CA LEU A 340 1.12 3.15 -7.52
C LEU A 340 2.14 3.00 -6.39
N ASN A 341 2.89 4.07 -6.07
CA ASN A 341 3.89 4.09 -4.99
C ASN A 341 4.82 2.87 -5.04
N SER A 342 5.28 2.51 -6.24
CA SER A 342 6.02 1.26 -6.48
C SER A 342 7.42 1.26 -5.87
N ALA A 343 7.90 0.09 -5.45
CA ALA A 343 9.32 -0.11 -5.20
C ALA A 343 10.11 -0.22 -6.53
N PRO A 344 11.41 0.13 -6.56
CA PRO A 344 12.23 0.11 -7.79
C PRO A 344 12.60 -1.29 -8.25
N ILE A 345 13.09 -1.40 -9.50
CA ILE A 345 13.85 -2.57 -9.97
C ILE A 345 15.28 -2.49 -9.41
N ASN A 346 15.87 -3.62 -9.01
CA ASN A 346 17.30 -3.71 -8.69
C ASN A 346 18.06 -4.48 -9.78
N LEU A 347 19.01 -3.84 -10.46
CA LEU A 347 19.73 -4.43 -11.60
C LEU A 347 20.61 -5.63 -11.23
N LYS A 348 21.09 -5.74 -9.98
CA LYS A 348 21.85 -6.92 -9.54
C LYS A 348 20.97 -8.17 -9.47
N LEU A 349 19.71 -8.00 -9.05
CA LEU A 349 18.71 -9.05 -9.10
C LEU A 349 18.48 -9.50 -10.54
N ILE A 350 18.25 -8.54 -11.45
CA ILE A 350 18.02 -8.83 -12.87
C ILE A 350 19.21 -9.58 -13.47
N GLN A 351 20.45 -9.11 -13.25
CA GLN A 351 21.64 -9.79 -13.76
C GLN A 351 21.75 -11.23 -13.21
N THR A 352 21.35 -11.48 -11.98
CA THR A 352 21.41 -12.82 -11.40
C THR A 352 20.35 -13.75 -11.98
N VAL A 353 19.15 -13.22 -12.24
CA VAL A 353 17.99 -14.04 -12.66
C VAL A 353 17.90 -14.18 -14.19
N LYS A 354 18.35 -13.17 -14.93
CA LYS A 354 18.33 -13.10 -16.40
C LYS A 354 19.63 -12.44 -16.92
N PRO A 355 20.81 -13.04 -16.69
CA PRO A 355 22.11 -12.46 -17.08
C PRO A 355 22.21 -12.17 -18.57
N GLU A 356 21.53 -12.95 -19.40
CA GLU A 356 21.50 -12.84 -20.86
C GLU A 356 20.64 -11.68 -21.39
N LEU A 357 19.89 -10.99 -20.51
CA LEU A 357 19.06 -9.84 -20.92
C LEU A 357 19.89 -8.73 -21.57
N PHE A 358 21.13 -8.54 -21.12
CA PHE A 358 22.06 -7.54 -21.65
C PHE A 358 23.42 -8.17 -21.96
N SER A 359 24.12 -7.59 -22.93
CA SER A 359 25.54 -7.90 -23.13
C SER A 359 26.35 -7.44 -21.92
N GLU A 360 27.54 -8.03 -21.73
CA GLU A 360 28.45 -7.65 -20.64
C GLU A 360 28.80 -6.15 -20.67
N SER A 361 28.97 -5.58 -21.87
CA SER A 361 29.27 -4.14 -22.03
C SER A 361 28.11 -3.25 -21.55
N ILE A 362 26.87 -3.65 -21.83
CA ILE A 362 25.68 -2.94 -21.35
C ILE A 362 25.53 -3.10 -19.84
N TRP A 363 25.74 -4.30 -19.29
CA TRP A 363 25.73 -4.51 -17.83
C TRP A 363 26.75 -3.62 -17.11
N ASN A 364 27.99 -3.59 -17.60
CA ASN A 364 29.04 -2.74 -17.05
C ASN A 364 28.67 -1.26 -17.12
N LYS A 365 28.07 -0.82 -18.24
CA LYS A 365 27.61 0.56 -18.39
C LYS A 365 26.46 0.90 -17.44
N LEU A 366 25.47 0.01 -17.31
CA LEU A 366 24.35 0.17 -16.40
C LEU A 366 24.82 0.25 -14.95
N PHE A 367 25.74 -0.62 -14.51
CA PHE A 367 26.30 -0.56 -13.16
C PHE A 367 27.18 0.67 -12.91
N GLN A 368 27.90 1.16 -13.92
CA GLN A 368 28.58 2.45 -13.81
C GLN A 368 27.57 3.61 -13.68
N LEU A 369 26.47 3.56 -14.44
CA LEU A 369 25.42 4.56 -14.42
C LEU A 369 24.50 4.49 -13.19
N THR A 370 24.44 3.38 -12.49
CA THR A 370 23.52 3.22 -11.34
C THR A 370 24.25 2.90 -10.04
N GLY A 371 25.56 2.65 -10.09
CA GLY A 371 26.41 2.51 -8.92
C GLY A 371 26.60 3.83 -8.17
N ASP A 372 27.37 3.77 -7.10
CA ASP A 372 27.49 4.83 -6.09
C ASP A 372 28.96 5.26 -5.87
N SER A 373 29.76 5.15 -6.93
CA SER A 373 31.19 5.46 -6.91
C SER A 373 31.50 6.96 -6.78
N ASP A 374 30.53 7.83 -7.09
CA ASP A 374 30.66 9.30 -7.04
C ASP A 374 30.02 9.93 -5.78
N GLY A 375 29.53 9.12 -4.85
CA GLY A 375 29.05 9.59 -3.55
C GLY A 375 27.68 10.27 -3.53
N THR A 376 27.07 10.51 -4.70
CA THR A 376 26.00 11.52 -4.84
C THR A 376 24.90 11.16 -5.83
N LYS A 377 24.82 9.90 -6.26
CA LYS A 377 23.96 9.57 -7.42
C LYS A 377 22.48 9.56 -7.10
N PHE A 378 21.78 10.55 -7.65
CA PHE A 378 20.33 10.60 -7.78
C PHE A 378 19.96 10.26 -9.22
N ILE A 379 18.92 9.46 -9.42
CA ILE A 379 18.40 9.19 -10.76
C ILE A 379 17.62 10.42 -11.24
N THR A 380 18.33 11.36 -11.84
CA THR A 380 17.75 12.53 -12.49
C THR A 380 17.03 12.14 -13.79
N PRO A 381 16.11 12.96 -14.31
CA PRO A 381 15.51 12.72 -15.64
C PRO A 381 16.55 12.53 -16.76
N ALA A 382 17.67 13.26 -16.69
CA ALA A 382 18.78 13.14 -17.63
C ALA A 382 19.46 11.78 -17.52
N LEU A 383 19.83 11.35 -16.30
CA LEU A 383 20.44 10.04 -16.06
C LEU A 383 19.48 8.92 -16.47
N ASN A 384 18.19 9.04 -16.16
CA ASN A 384 17.18 8.07 -16.58
C ASN A 384 17.07 7.98 -18.10
N SER A 385 17.18 9.10 -18.82
CA SER A 385 17.18 9.11 -20.28
C SER A 385 18.40 8.39 -20.87
N GLU A 386 19.55 8.44 -20.20
CA GLU A 386 20.72 7.64 -20.58
C GLU A 386 20.51 6.15 -20.30
N ILE A 387 19.95 5.80 -19.15
CA ILE A 387 19.61 4.41 -18.79
C ILE A 387 18.62 3.82 -19.80
N LYS A 388 17.57 4.55 -20.15
CA LYS A 388 16.53 4.11 -21.10
C LYS A 388 17.09 3.73 -22.48
N LYS A 389 18.14 4.41 -22.94
CA LYS A 389 18.81 4.09 -24.22
C LYS A 389 19.56 2.75 -24.21
N LEU A 390 19.82 2.20 -23.03
CA LEU A 390 20.49 0.91 -22.84
C LEU A 390 19.51 -0.26 -22.63
N LEU A 391 18.23 0.04 -22.42
CA LEU A 391 17.19 -0.96 -22.22
C LEU A 391 16.82 -1.62 -23.56
N PRO A 392 16.29 -2.86 -23.55
CA PRO A 392 16.08 -3.61 -24.78
C PRO A 392 14.83 -3.15 -25.56
N HIS A 393 13.88 -2.50 -24.87
CA HIS A 393 12.60 -2.06 -25.41
C HIS A 393 12.26 -0.65 -24.91
N ASP A 394 11.34 0.03 -25.62
CA ASP A 394 10.65 1.19 -25.07
C ASP A 394 9.49 0.71 -24.17
N TYR A 395 9.50 1.17 -22.93
CA TYR A 395 8.52 0.80 -21.91
C TYR A 395 7.53 1.93 -21.64
N SER A 396 7.32 2.83 -22.59
CA SER A 396 6.48 4.02 -22.45
C SER A 396 5.03 3.73 -22.05
N GLU A 397 4.52 2.53 -22.29
CA GLU A 397 3.19 2.07 -21.87
C GLU A 397 3.09 1.68 -20.38
N ILE A 398 4.22 1.64 -19.65
CA ILE A 398 4.23 1.48 -18.19
C ILE A 398 4.17 2.85 -17.53
N ILE A 399 3.10 3.11 -16.78
CA ILE A 399 2.89 4.36 -16.04
C ILE A 399 3.11 4.11 -14.55
N ASN A 400 4.10 4.79 -13.97
CA ASN A 400 4.39 4.75 -12.53
C ASN A 400 3.92 6.04 -11.87
N GLU A 401 2.81 5.96 -11.12
CA GLU A 401 2.28 7.06 -10.33
C GLU A 401 2.81 6.99 -8.91
N TYR A 402 3.22 8.14 -8.38
CA TYR A 402 3.66 8.22 -6.99
C TYR A 402 3.40 9.61 -6.41
N PHE A 403 3.28 9.65 -5.09
CA PHE A 403 3.32 10.90 -4.36
C PHE A 403 4.78 11.30 -4.07
N GLU A 404 5.17 12.57 -4.35
CA GLU A 404 6.56 13.08 -4.25
C GLU A 404 7.30 12.64 -2.97
N GLN A 405 6.57 12.54 -1.86
CA GLN A 405 7.14 12.25 -0.54
C GLN A 405 6.70 10.89 0.02
N ASP A 406 6.33 9.97 -0.86
CA ASP A 406 6.11 8.57 -0.50
C ASP A 406 7.40 7.90 0.00
N MET A 407 7.26 7.04 1.01
CA MET A 407 8.40 6.39 1.66
C MET A 407 9.20 5.48 0.71
N THR A 408 8.58 4.96 -0.37
CA THR A 408 9.29 4.11 -1.34
C THR A 408 10.26 4.88 -2.21
N GLN A 409 10.16 6.21 -2.29
CA GLN A 409 11.11 7.02 -3.06
C GLN A 409 12.53 6.92 -2.51
N VAL A 410 12.68 6.63 -1.21
CA VAL A 410 13.98 6.32 -0.58
C VAL A 410 14.67 5.15 -1.27
N PHE A 411 13.92 4.14 -1.72
CA PHE A 411 14.50 2.96 -2.34
C PHE A 411 15.05 3.24 -3.75
N TYR A 412 14.50 4.21 -4.48
CA TYR A 412 15.01 4.63 -5.80
C TYR A 412 16.36 5.35 -5.75
N GLU A 413 16.86 5.66 -4.55
CA GLU A 413 18.18 6.27 -4.33
C GLU A 413 19.24 5.25 -3.94
N LEU A 414 18.84 3.99 -3.82
CA LEU A 414 19.77 2.93 -3.53
C LEU A 414 20.58 2.60 -4.79
N PRO A 415 21.85 2.24 -4.62
CA PRO A 415 22.69 1.86 -5.75
C PRO A 415 22.06 0.71 -6.55
N PHE A 416 22.24 0.75 -7.86
CA PHE A 416 21.77 -0.25 -8.83
C PHE A 416 20.25 -0.34 -8.98
N THR A 417 19.50 0.61 -8.41
CA THR A 417 18.05 0.66 -8.61
C THR A 417 17.67 1.52 -9.81
N ILE A 418 16.57 1.17 -10.50
CA ILE A 418 16.01 1.94 -11.64
C ILE A 418 14.46 1.86 -11.64
N TRP A 419 13.82 2.70 -12.47
CA TRP A 419 12.47 2.44 -12.97
C TRP A 419 12.51 2.31 -14.49
N ILE A 420 11.43 1.76 -15.06
CA ILE A 420 11.16 1.77 -16.50
C ILE A 420 9.85 2.51 -16.78
N GLY A 421 9.66 2.93 -18.03
CA GLY A 421 8.46 3.63 -18.48
C GLY A 421 8.34 5.09 -18.01
N GLN A 422 7.11 5.58 -17.93
CA GLN A 422 6.79 6.94 -17.53
C GLN A 422 6.70 7.06 -16.01
N LYS A 423 7.18 8.18 -15.45
CA LYS A 423 7.09 8.46 -14.01
C LYS A 423 6.26 9.72 -13.80
N TRP A 424 5.15 9.61 -13.09
CA TRP A 424 4.17 10.67 -12.87
C TRP A 424 4.11 11.01 -11.38
N GLU A 425 4.58 12.20 -11.04
CA GLU A 425 4.69 12.68 -9.67
C GLU A 425 3.48 13.53 -9.29
N TYR A 426 2.81 13.18 -8.20
CA TYR A 426 1.75 13.99 -7.61
C TYR A 426 2.28 14.78 -6.42
N ASN A 427 1.94 16.08 -6.37
CA ASN A 427 2.35 16.99 -5.32
C ASN A 427 1.14 17.68 -4.65
N LEU A 428 1.23 17.86 -3.33
CA LEU A 428 0.37 18.76 -2.57
C LEU A 428 1.09 20.10 -2.36
N SER A 429 1.04 21.01 -3.34
CA SER A 429 1.74 22.31 -3.36
C SER A 429 1.66 23.17 -2.08
N ASN A 430 0.67 22.96 -1.21
CA ASN A 430 0.46 23.68 0.04
C ASN A 430 0.70 22.82 1.30
N TRP A 431 1.30 21.64 1.15
CA TRP A 431 1.55 20.70 2.23
C TRP A 431 3.06 20.47 2.35
N LYS A 432 3.57 20.60 3.56
CA LYS A 432 4.96 20.25 3.89
C LYS A 432 4.91 18.94 4.63
N TYR A 433 5.24 17.85 3.93
CA TYR A 433 5.46 16.59 4.62
C TYR A 433 6.72 16.69 5.47
N PRO A 434 6.71 16.15 6.69
CA PRO A 434 7.84 16.24 7.61
C PRO A 434 9.00 15.29 7.25
N PHE A 435 8.80 14.27 6.41
CA PHE A 435 9.92 13.47 5.95
C PHE A 435 10.73 14.25 4.93
N LYS A 436 11.99 14.53 5.26
CA LYS A 436 12.99 14.88 4.25
C LYS A 436 13.40 13.56 3.58
N ASN A 437 12.88 13.33 2.38
CA ASN A 437 12.88 12.01 1.74
C ASN A 437 14.27 11.44 1.42
N HIS A 438 15.32 12.26 1.39
CA HIS A 438 16.59 11.86 0.80
C HIS A 438 17.59 11.47 1.89
N PRO A 439 17.81 10.17 2.18
CA PRO A 439 18.87 9.75 3.10
C PRO A 439 20.24 10.29 2.68
N ARG A 440 20.47 10.45 1.37
CA ARG A 440 21.69 11.02 0.78
C ARG A 440 22.01 12.44 1.23
N ALA A 441 21.02 13.20 1.68
CA ALA A 441 21.26 14.53 2.26
C ALA A 441 21.95 14.46 3.64
N PHE A 442 22.02 13.27 4.24
CA PHE A 442 22.51 13.05 5.61
C PHE A 442 23.55 11.92 5.71
N LEU A 443 23.51 10.96 4.79
CA LEU A 443 24.31 9.74 4.82
C LEU A 443 25.21 9.67 3.59
N SER A 444 26.49 9.36 3.82
CA SER A 444 27.45 8.99 2.79
C SER A 444 27.13 7.61 2.19
N SER A 445 27.68 7.32 1.02
CA SER A 445 27.58 5.99 0.38
C SER A 445 28.05 4.86 1.29
N SER A 446 29.11 5.10 2.07
CA SER A 446 29.61 4.12 3.03
C SER A 446 28.61 3.81 4.16
N GLU A 447 27.84 4.80 4.59
CA GLU A 447 26.79 4.65 5.61
C GLU A 447 25.56 3.95 5.04
N ILE A 448 25.18 4.26 3.80
CA ILE A 448 24.08 3.59 3.10
C ILE A 448 24.40 2.11 2.88
N HIS A 449 25.62 1.78 2.45
CA HIS A 449 26.05 0.38 2.34
C HIS A 449 26.11 -0.34 3.69
N ALA A 450 26.55 0.34 4.75
CA ALA A 450 26.51 -0.24 6.10
C ALA A 450 25.07 -0.53 6.56
N TYR A 451 24.12 0.35 6.22
CA TYR A 451 22.70 0.14 6.46
C TYR A 451 22.16 -1.05 5.66
N GLN A 452 22.42 -1.12 4.34
CA GLN A 452 22.02 -2.26 3.51
C GLN A 452 22.53 -3.59 4.10
N LYS A 453 23.81 -3.62 4.52
CA LYS A 453 24.41 -4.79 5.16
C LYS A 453 23.78 -5.14 6.51
N PHE A 454 23.39 -4.15 7.32
CA PHE A 454 22.67 -4.40 8.57
C PHE A 454 21.34 -5.11 8.33
N PHE A 455 20.56 -4.65 7.34
CA PHE A 455 19.29 -5.30 6.97
C PHE A 455 19.52 -6.68 6.36
N GLU A 456 20.54 -6.83 5.51
CA GLU A 456 20.95 -8.15 5.01
C GLU A 456 21.20 -9.13 6.16
N GLU A 457 22.02 -8.74 7.14
CA GLU A 457 22.36 -9.59 8.27
C GLU A 457 21.15 -9.90 9.16
N LEU A 458 20.25 -8.93 9.36
CA LEU A 458 19.00 -9.15 10.09
C LEU A 458 18.13 -10.20 9.41
N PHE A 459 17.85 -10.05 8.12
CA PHE A 459 16.98 -10.97 7.41
C PHE A 459 17.60 -12.36 7.22
N ASN A 460 18.92 -12.43 7.00
CA ASN A 460 19.65 -13.70 7.08
C ASN A 460 19.49 -14.35 8.46
N TYR A 461 19.55 -13.58 9.56
CA TYR A 461 19.34 -14.13 10.90
C TYR A 461 17.90 -14.64 11.09
N LEU A 462 16.92 -13.93 10.55
CA LEU A 462 15.51 -14.27 10.62
C LEU A 462 15.11 -15.44 9.72
N SER A 463 15.86 -15.74 8.65
CA SER A 463 15.57 -16.83 7.70
C SER A 463 15.39 -18.21 8.33
N THR A 464 15.93 -18.40 9.55
CA THR A 464 15.77 -19.63 10.35
C THR A 464 14.46 -19.70 11.13
N SER A 465 13.55 -18.73 10.94
CA SER A 465 12.30 -18.63 11.70
C SER A 465 11.13 -19.26 10.92
N ASP A 466 10.56 -20.31 11.48
CA ASP A 466 9.45 -21.07 10.88
C ASP A 466 8.06 -20.50 11.25
N ASN A 467 7.99 -19.61 12.25
CA ASN A 467 6.74 -19.03 12.72
C ASN A 467 6.92 -17.63 13.31
N SER A 468 5.78 -16.92 13.48
CA SER A 468 5.74 -15.54 13.95
C SER A 468 6.40 -15.31 15.31
N ARG A 469 6.33 -16.29 16.23
CA ARG A 469 6.96 -16.16 17.56
C ARG A 469 8.47 -16.22 17.44
N GLN A 470 9.00 -17.09 16.59
CA GLN A 470 10.43 -17.17 16.30
C GLN A 470 10.92 -15.89 15.61
N VAL A 471 10.18 -15.36 14.62
CA VAL A 471 10.53 -14.09 13.96
C VAL A 471 10.69 -12.97 14.99
N VAL A 472 9.71 -12.80 15.89
CA VAL A 472 9.78 -11.77 16.95
C VAL A 472 10.94 -12.02 17.91
N LYS A 473 11.09 -13.25 18.41
CA LYS A 473 12.15 -13.62 19.35
C LYS A 473 13.54 -13.39 18.75
N ASN A 474 13.77 -13.92 17.55
CA ASN A 474 15.04 -13.85 16.85
C ASN A 474 15.36 -12.40 16.45
N GLY A 475 14.36 -11.63 16.01
CA GLY A 475 14.50 -10.20 15.76
C GLY A 475 14.97 -9.46 17.00
N TRP A 476 14.35 -9.72 18.15
CA TRP A 476 14.80 -9.09 19.40
C TRP A 476 16.21 -9.50 19.81
N SER A 477 16.55 -10.78 19.68
CA SER A 477 17.90 -11.29 19.96
C SER A 477 18.95 -10.62 19.07
N PHE A 478 18.68 -10.46 17.77
CA PHE A 478 19.57 -9.78 16.84
C PHE A 478 19.78 -8.31 17.24
N ILE A 479 18.69 -7.57 17.48
CA ILE A 479 18.78 -6.16 17.87
C ILE A 479 19.53 -6.00 19.20
N SER A 480 19.29 -6.88 20.18
CA SER A 480 20.03 -6.86 21.44
C SER A 480 21.53 -7.11 21.24
N ALA A 481 21.90 -8.06 20.38
CA ALA A 481 23.30 -8.36 20.07
C ALA A 481 23.99 -7.18 19.35
N ARG A 482 23.33 -6.59 18.36
CA ARG A 482 23.84 -5.41 17.62
C ARG A 482 23.95 -4.18 18.50
N THR A 483 22.99 -3.97 19.41
CA THR A 483 23.07 -2.88 20.41
C THR A 483 24.28 -3.04 21.33
N LYS A 484 24.59 -4.28 21.75
CA LYS A 484 25.79 -4.57 22.55
C LYS A 484 27.08 -4.25 21.77
N ILE A 485 27.14 -4.62 20.50
CA ILE A 485 28.28 -4.29 19.62
C ILE A 485 28.42 -2.78 19.50
N LEU A 486 27.34 -2.08 19.15
CA LEU A 486 27.32 -0.62 19.03
C LEU A 486 27.85 0.03 20.31
N ARG A 487 27.37 -0.39 21.49
CA ARG A 487 27.84 0.14 22.77
C ARG A 487 29.35 -0.06 22.97
N ASN A 488 29.90 -1.21 22.58
CA ASN A 488 31.32 -1.49 22.72
C ASN A 488 32.17 -0.69 21.73
N THR A 489 31.64 -0.37 20.55
CA THR A 489 32.37 0.29 19.46
C THR A 489 32.06 1.77 19.31
N ILE A 490 31.09 2.34 20.02
CA ILE A 490 30.71 3.77 19.95
C ILE A 490 31.84 4.74 20.34
N GLY A 491 32.93 4.24 20.94
CA GLY A 491 34.14 5.03 21.17
C GLY A 491 34.97 5.29 19.91
N ASP A 492 34.77 4.49 18.85
CA ASP A 492 35.36 4.73 17.54
C ASP A 492 34.67 5.90 16.84
N GLN A 493 35.47 6.83 16.30
CA GLN A 493 34.97 8.06 15.69
C GLN A 493 34.07 7.76 14.48
N LYS A 494 34.39 6.75 13.69
CA LYS A 494 33.61 6.37 12.51
C LYS A 494 32.25 5.80 12.91
N THR A 495 32.24 4.88 13.87
CA THR A 495 31.00 4.31 14.42
C THR A 495 30.10 5.36 15.07
N ALA A 496 30.67 6.26 15.88
CA ALA A 496 29.92 7.34 16.53
C ALA A 496 29.29 8.28 15.50
N LYS A 497 30.05 8.66 14.46
CA LYS A 497 29.56 9.47 13.34
C LYS A 497 28.40 8.78 12.62
N TYR A 498 28.56 7.51 12.23
CA TYR A 498 27.53 6.76 11.51
C TYR A 498 26.21 6.67 12.29
N PHE A 499 26.29 6.35 13.58
CA PHE A 499 25.11 6.30 14.44
C PHE A 499 24.45 7.66 14.60
N PHE A 500 25.24 8.73 14.77
CA PHE A 500 24.75 10.09 14.90
C PHE A 500 24.07 10.57 13.60
N ASP A 501 24.70 10.40 12.45
CA ASP A 501 24.18 10.86 11.15
C ASP A 501 22.88 10.13 10.80
N TYR A 502 22.81 8.82 11.02
CA TYR A 502 21.56 8.06 10.86
C TYR A 502 20.48 8.51 11.84
N SER A 503 20.80 8.66 13.12
CA SER A 503 19.83 9.16 14.10
C SER A 503 19.36 10.58 13.77
N ASN A 504 20.25 11.42 13.23
CA ASN A 504 19.95 12.78 12.82
C ASN A 504 19.05 12.78 11.57
N TYR A 505 19.27 11.90 10.61
CA TYR A 505 18.35 11.68 9.50
C TYR A 505 16.95 11.31 9.99
N LEU A 506 16.84 10.35 10.92
CA LEU A 506 15.54 9.95 11.49
C LEU A 506 14.86 11.11 12.24
N TYR A 507 15.61 11.90 13.01
CA TYR A 507 15.11 13.11 13.66
C TYR A 507 14.66 14.19 12.66
N GLN A 508 15.45 14.46 11.63
CA GLN A 508 15.14 15.43 10.58
C GLN A 508 13.93 15.00 9.73
N SER A 509 13.65 13.70 9.70
CA SER A 509 12.44 13.11 9.11
C SER A 509 11.24 13.09 10.06
N GLY A 510 11.40 13.59 11.30
CA GLY A 510 10.35 13.69 12.32
C GLY A 510 10.13 12.42 13.14
N LEU A 511 10.84 11.32 12.87
CA LEU A 511 10.67 10.04 13.56
C LEU A 511 11.05 10.10 15.04
N PHE A 512 11.91 11.05 15.41
CA PHE A 512 12.20 11.40 16.79
C PHE A 512 11.84 12.87 17.02
N THR A 513 11.22 13.18 18.17
CA THR A 513 10.95 14.58 18.55
C THR A 513 12.15 15.24 19.20
N ASP A 514 13.04 14.46 19.79
CA ASP A 514 14.25 14.95 20.44
C ASP A 514 15.43 14.80 19.49
N GLN A 515 16.22 15.86 19.37
CA GLN A 515 17.44 15.83 18.57
C GLN A 515 18.43 14.81 19.17
N PRO A 516 19.02 13.92 18.35
CA PRO A 516 20.05 13.02 18.83
C PRO A 516 21.26 13.83 19.30
N GLN A 517 21.83 13.41 20.42
CA GLN A 517 23.09 13.96 20.90
C GLN A 517 24.23 13.06 20.44
N MET A 518 25.38 13.65 20.14
CA MET A 518 26.59 12.86 19.87
C MET A 518 27.02 12.16 21.16
N VAL A 519 26.88 10.83 21.19
CA VAL A 519 27.18 10.03 22.38
C VAL A 519 28.61 9.50 22.31
N SER A 520 29.43 9.86 23.29
CA SER A 520 30.78 9.31 23.46
C SER A 520 30.79 8.14 24.44
N LYS A 521 31.84 7.30 24.40
CA LYS A 521 32.04 6.22 25.36
C LYS A 521 32.03 6.71 26.82
N LYS A 522 32.64 7.87 27.07
CA LYS A 522 32.65 8.55 28.39
C LYS A 522 31.24 8.93 28.85
N PHE A 523 30.36 9.38 27.95
CA PHE A 523 28.97 9.68 28.28
C PHE A 523 28.19 8.42 28.69
N ILE A 524 28.40 7.30 28.02
CA ILE A 524 27.76 6.02 28.37
C ILE A 524 28.28 5.52 29.72
N GLU A 525 29.59 5.57 29.94
CA GLU A 525 30.21 5.15 31.20
C GLU A 525 29.75 5.99 32.40
N GLN A 526 29.54 7.30 32.22
CA GLN A 526 29.04 8.21 33.26
C GLN A 526 27.54 8.02 33.56
N ASN A 527 26.76 7.53 32.60
CA ASN A 527 25.32 7.29 32.75
C ASN A 527 24.98 5.79 32.96
N ASN A 528 26.00 4.95 33.17
CA ASN A 528 25.86 3.52 33.43
C ASN A 528 25.24 3.26 34.81
N SER A 529 23.99 2.82 34.83
CA SER A 529 23.57 1.83 35.84
C SER A 529 23.55 0.47 35.14
N LEU A 530 24.33 -0.49 35.65
CA LEU A 530 24.55 -1.86 35.12
C LEU A 530 23.26 -2.67 34.78
N PHE A 531 22.07 -2.14 35.04
CA PHE A 531 20.78 -2.85 34.93
C PHE A 531 19.68 -2.13 34.12
N ARG A 532 19.93 -1.05 33.36
CA ARG A 532 18.83 -0.38 32.59
C ARG A 532 19.25 -0.04 31.16
N GLY A 533 18.45 -0.52 30.20
CA GLY A 533 18.76 -0.62 28.76
C GLY A 533 18.90 0.67 27.95
N SER A 534 19.02 0.48 26.62
CA SER A 534 19.34 1.45 25.56
C SER A 534 18.70 2.84 25.70
N LEU A 535 17.51 2.95 26.27
CA LEU A 535 16.77 4.21 26.44
C LEU A 535 17.39 5.21 27.43
N ARG A 536 18.34 4.81 28.29
CA ARG A 536 19.11 5.74 29.14
C ARG A 536 20.41 6.20 28.50
N GLU A 537 21.04 5.31 27.73
CA GLU A 537 22.29 5.57 27.00
C GLU A 537 22.03 6.48 25.79
N TRP A 538 20.84 6.34 25.17
CA TRP A 538 20.37 7.17 24.06
C TRP A 538 18.96 7.71 24.36
N PRO A 539 18.85 8.81 25.15
CA PRO A 539 17.57 9.32 25.62
C PRO A 539 16.58 9.65 24.50
N PHE A 540 17.08 10.12 23.35
CA PHE A 540 16.26 10.48 22.19
C PHE A 540 15.45 9.28 21.65
N LEU A 541 15.86 8.03 21.88
CA LEU A 541 15.07 6.85 21.48
C LEU A 541 13.70 6.79 22.18
N LYS A 542 13.54 7.43 23.36
CA LYS A 542 12.24 7.57 24.04
C LYS A 542 11.30 8.55 23.33
N SER A 543 11.85 9.40 22.46
CA SER A 543 11.14 10.45 21.74
C SER A 543 10.58 9.98 20.41
N LEU A 544 10.51 8.66 20.20
CA LEU A 544 9.92 8.06 19.00
C LEU A 544 8.52 8.65 18.76
N ASN A 545 8.29 9.06 17.52
CA ASN A 545 7.08 9.74 17.11
C ASN A 545 6.19 8.79 16.29
N PRO A 546 5.35 7.94 16.93
CA PRO A 546 4.53 6.94 16.23
C PRO A 546 3.54 7.58 15.24
N ASP A 547 3.17 8.83 15.49
CA ASP A 547 2.33 9.65 14.63
C ASP A 547 2.90 9.78 13.21
N ILE A 548 4.21 9.99 13.08
CA ILE A 548 4.87 10.14 11.79
C ILE A 548 4.81 8.85 10.98
N PHE A 549 4.99 7.70 11.64
CA PHE A 549 4.85 6.39 10.99
C PHE A 549 3.41 6.16 10.51
N SER A 550 2.42 6.44 11.35
CA SER A 550 1.00 6.33 10.98
C SER A 550 0.68 7.18 9.76
N LEU A 551 1.21 8.41 9.73
CA LEU A 551 1.03 9.33 8.61
C LEU A 551 1.67 8.81 7.32
N ALA A 552 2.89 8.28 7.40
CA ALA A 552 3.59 7.73 6.26
C ALA A 552 2.91 6.50 5.68
N THR A 553 2.50 5.58 6.55
CA THR A 553 1.75 4.41 6.14
C THR A 553 0.44 4.83 5.47
N TYR A 554 -0.32 5.74 6.07
CA TYR A 554 -1.60 6.19 5.51
C TYR A 554 -1.48 6.70 4.06
N PHE A 555 -0.51 7.56 3.77
CA PHE A 555 -0.34 8.09 2.40
C PHE A 555 0.33 7.11 1.44
N HIS A 556 1.03 6.10 1.95
CA HIS A 556 1.62 5.04 1.15
C HIS A 556 0.57 4.05 0.65
N VAL A 557 -0.34 3.62 1.52
CA VAL A 557 -1.39 2.63 1.18
C VAL A 557 -2.41 3.23 0.20
N ILE A 558 -3.11 2.35 -0.51
CA ILE A 558 -4.07 2.73 -1.58
C ILE A 558 -5.12 3.73 -1.08
N ASP A 559 -5.60 3.56 0.15
CA ASP A 559 -6.63 4.42 0.74
C ASP A 559 -6.22 5.89 0.84
N GLY A 560 -4.98 6.19 1.24
CA GLY A 560 -4.49 7.57 1.23
C GLY A 560 -4.03 8.01 -0.15
N ALA A 561 -3.36 7.12 -0.90
CA ALA A 561 -2.74 7.43 -2.19
C ALA A 561 -3.76 7.82 -3.27
N LYS A 562 -4.95 7.19 -3.28
CA LYS A 562 -6.01 7.45 -4.28
C LYS A 562 -6.44 8.92 -4.35
N HIS A 563 -6.35 9.66 -3.24
CA HIS A 563 -6.76 11.05 -3.17
C HIS A 563 -5.79 12.04 -3.83
N PHE A 564 -4.55 11.61 -4.12
CA PHE A 564 -3.59 12.42 -4.87
C PHE A 564 -3.86 12.35 -6.38
N LEU A 565 -4.40 11.23 -6.87
CA LEU A 565 -4.59 10.93 -8.29
C LEU A 565 -5.61 11.85 -9.00
N ASN A 566 -6.42 12.59 -8.24
CA ASN A 566 -7.38 13.55 -8.78
C ASN A 566 -6.76 14.91 -9.16
N ARG A 567 -5.43 15.02 -9.14
CA ARG A 567 -4.68 16.24 -9.47
C ARG A 567 -3.93 16.07 -10.79
N THR A 568 -3.43 17.16 -11.35
CA THR A 568 -2.51 17.07 -12.49
C THR A 568 -1.12 16.62 -11.99
N PRO A 569 -0.58 15.50 -12.48
CA PRO A 569 0.77 15.09 -12.12
C PRO A 569 1.82 15.91 -12.88
N ARG A 570 3.04 15.95 -12.34
CA ARG A 570 4.25 16.32 -13.06
C ARG A 570 4.82 15.07 -13.74
N LYS A 571 4.97 15.11 -15.06
CA LYS A 571 5.60 14.03 -15.83
C LYS A 571 7.12 14.23 -15.83
N LEU A 572 7.88 13.20 -15.44
CA LEU A 572 9.34 13.23 -15.28
C LEU A 572 10.10 12.48 -16.36
#